data_AF-A0A8L2QBH2-F1
#
_entry.id   AF-A0A8L2QBH2-F1
#
_cell.length_a   1.000
_cell.length_b   1.000
_cell.length_c   1.000
_cell.angle_alpha   90.00
_cell.angle_beta   90.00
_cell.angle_gamma   90.00
#
_symmetry.space_group_name_H-M   'P 1'
#
loop_
_entity.id
_entity.type
_entity.pdbx_description
1 polymer ?
#
loop_
_entity_poly.entity_id
_entity_poly.type
_entity_poly.pdbx_seq_one_letter_code
_entity_poly.pdbx_strand_id
1 'polypeptide(L)'
;MGSAAASVKPLSTASHPSPELQQVAMSNNMAKIAEARKTVEQLKLEVNIDRMKVSQAAAELLAFCETHAKDDPLVTPVPAAENPFRDKRLFCTLL
;
A
#
# COMPACT_ATOMS: atom_id res chain seq x y z
N MET A 1 -74.57 -25.86 -20.02
CA MET A 1 -73.71 -26.36 -18.93
C MET A 1 -72.32 -26.55 -19.53
N GLY A 2 -71.49 -25.52 -19.42
CA GLY A 2 -70.17 -25.46 -20.05
C GLY A 2 -69.10 -25.98 -19.09
N SER A 3 -68.16 -26.77 -19.60
CA SER A 3 -66.97 -27.18 -18.88
C SER A 3 -65.77 -26.45 -19.49
N ALA A 4 -65.28 -25.43 -18.79
CA ALA A 4 -64.10 -24.68 -19.19
C ALA A 4 -62.84 -25.50 -18.88
N ALA A 5 -62.07 -25.81 -19.92
CA ALA A 5 -60.74 -26.37 -19.76
C ALA A 5 -59.80 -25.30 -19.18
N ALA A 6 -59.35 -25.49 -17.94
CA ALA A 6 -58.30 -24.66 -17.35
C ALA A 6 -56.96 -25.05 -18.01
N SER A 7 -56.58 -24.32 -19.06
CA SER A 7 -55.26 -24.39 -19.68
C SER A 7 -54.25 -23.70 -18.75
N VAL A 8 -53.55 -24.49 -17.94
CA VAL A 8 -52.45 -24.02 -17.10
C VAL A 8 -51.26 -23.70 -18.00
N LYS A 9 -51.03 -22.41 -18.27
CA LYS A 9 -49.81 -21.95 -18.95
C LYS A 9 -48.62 -22.16 -18.00
N PRO A 10 -47.51 -22.78 -18.45
CA PRO A 10 -46.29 -22.79 -17.65
C PRO A 10 -45.69 -21.37 -17.67
N LEU A 11 -45.52 -20.80 -16.47
CA LEU A 11 -44.81 -19.55 -16.26
C LEU A 11 -43.31 -19.81 -16.49
N SER A 12 -42.85 -19.65 -17.73
CA SER A 12 -41.42 -19.67 -18.06
C SER A 12 -40.78 -18.35 -17.64
N THR A 13 -40.27 -18.28 -16.41
CA THR A 13 -39.33 -17.22 -16.02
C THR A 13 -37.92 -17.63 -16.45
N ALA A 14 -37.62 -17.51 -17.74
CA ALA A 14 -36.23 -17.45 -18.19
C ALA A 14 -35.68 -16.07 -17.80
N SER A 15 -35.03 -16.01 -16.64
CA SER A 15 -34.23 -14.85 -16.23
C SER A 15 -32.97 -14.78 -17.08
N HIS A 16 -33.11 -14.33 -18.33
CA HIS A 16 -31.96 -13.86 -19.10
C HIS A 16 -31.41 -12.60 -18.40
N PRO A 17 -30.14 -12.58 -17.97
CA PRO A 17 -29.56 -11.36 -17.44
C PRO A 17 -29.53 -10.31 -18.56
N SER A 18 -29.95 -9.09 -18.25
CA SER A 18 -29.96 -7.98 -19.21
C SER A 18 -28.58 -7.83 -19.87
N PRO A 19 -28.51 -7.58 -21.20
CA PRO A 19 -27.24 -7.50 -21.94
C PRO A 19 -26.27 -6.43 -21.39
N GLU A 20 -26.79 -5.38 -20.75
CA GLU A 20 -25.98 -4.38 -20.04
C GLU A 20 -25.18 -4.97 -18.86
N LEU A 21 -25.74 -5.89 -18.08
CA LEU A 21 -25.04 -6.52 -16.96
C LEU A 21 -23.93 -7.47 -17.45
N GLN A 22 -24.16 -8.16 -18.58
CA GLN A 22 -23.13 -8.98 -19.24
C GLN A 22 -22.01 -8.11 -19.83
N GLN A 23 -22.34 -6.97 -20.44
CA GLN A 23 -21.37 -6.02 -20.99
C GLN A 23 -20.50 -5.39 -19.88
N VAL A 24 -21.12 -4.99 -18.76
CA VAL A 24 -20.42 -4.43 -17.59
C VAL A 24 -19.52 -5.48 -16.94
N ALA A 25 -20.00 -6.73 -16.79
CA ALA A 25 -19.18 -7.83 -16.29
C ALA A 25 -17.97 -8.10 -17.20
N MET A 26 -18.17 -8.16 -18.52
CA MET A 26 -17.10 -8.35 -19.51
C MET A 26 -16.05 -7.22 -19.45
N SER A 27 -16.50 -5.97 -19.34
CA SER A 27 -15.64 -4.79 -19.22
C SER A 27 -14.82 -4.78 -17.93
N ASN A 28 -15.46 -5.14 -16.80
CA ASN A 28 -14.77 -5.29 -15.51
C ASN A 28 -13.72 -6.41 -15.54
N ASN A 29 -14.00 -7.51 -16.23
CA ASN A 29 -13.04 -8.59 -16.41
C ASN A 29 -11.83 -8.13 -17.25
N MET A 30 -12.07 -7.34 -18.30
CA MET A 30 -10.99 -6.77 -19.13
C MET A 30 -10.09 -5.84 -18.31
N ALA A 31 -10.67 -4.97 -17.47
CA ALA A 31 -9.93 -4.08 -16.58
C ALA A 31 -9.06 -4.86 -15.58
N LYS A 32 -9.61 -5.90 -14.95
CA LYS A 32 -8.87 -6.78 -14.03
C LYS A 32 -7.72 -7.51 -14.72
N ILE A 33 -7.92 -7.96 -15.96
CA ILE A 33 -6.86 -8.62 -16.75
C ILE A 33 -5.72 -7.62 -17.05
N ALA A 34 -6.06 -6.38 -17.42
CA ALA A 34 -5.05 -5.36 -17.68
C ALA A 34 -4.25 -5.01 -16.41
N GLU A 35 -4.91 -4.90 -15.27
CA GLU A 35 -4.28 -4.67 -13.96
C GLU A 35 -3.37 -5.85 -13.56
N ALA A 36 -3.85 -7.08 -13.72
CA ALA A 36 -3.06 -8.27 -13.43
C ALA A 36 -1.79 -8.34 -14.30
N ARG A 37 -1.90 -8.00 -15.59
CA ARG A 37 -0.74 -7.92 -16.50
C ARG A 37 0.24 -6.86 -16.03
N LYS A 38 -0.23 -5.66 -15.68
CA LYS A 38 0.63 -4.60 -15.13
C LYS A 38 1.36 -5.06 -13.87
N THR A 39 0.67 -5.77 -12.98
CA THR A 39 1.26 -6.32 -11.75
C THR A 39 2.32 -7.37 -12.06
N VAL A 40 2.08 -8.26 -13.04
CA VAL A 40 3.08 -9.25 -13.47
C VAL A 40 4.33 -8.57 -14.04
N GLU A 41 4.17 -7.54 -14.87
CA GLU A 41 5.32 -6.78 -15.38
C GLU A 41 6.10 -6.10 -14.25
N GLN A 42 5.43 -5.55 -13.24
CA GLN A 42 6.07 -5.00 -12.05
C GLN A 42 6.86 -6.08 -11.28
N LEU A 43 6.26 -7.24 -11.02
CA LEU A 43 6.90 -8.34 -10.29
C LEU A 43 8.12 -8.89 -11.04
N LYS A 44 8.09 -8.91 -12.39
CA LYS A 44 9.25 -9.26 -13.21
C LYS A 44 10.40 -8.28 -13.05
N LEU A 45 10.13 -7.00 -12.80
CA LEU A 45 11.19 -6.04 -12.49
C LEU A 45 11.73 -6.25 -11.08
N GLU A 46 10.85 -6.44 -10.09
CA GLU A 46 11.22 -6.60 -8.68
C GLU A 46 12.01 -7.88 -8.38
N VAL A 47 11.72 -8.98 -9.09
CA VAL A 47 12.46 -10.24 -8.91
C VAL A 47 13.92 -10.14 -9.36
N ASN A 48 14.20 -9.23 -10.30
CA ASN A 48 15.53 -9.00 -10.86
C ASN A 48 16.34 -7.97 -10.06
N ILE A 49 15.85 -7.49 -8.92
CA ILE A 49 16.61 -6.62 -8.02
C ILE A 49 17.63 -7.47 -7.26
N ASP A 50 18.90 -7.08 -7.36
CA ASP A 50 19.98 -7.68 -6.59
C ASP A 50 19.77 -7.44 -5.09
N ARG A 51 19.68 -8.52 -4.32
CA ARG A 51 19.49 -8.47 -2.87
C ARG A 51 20.83 -8.59 -2.16
N MET A 52 21.04 -7.75 -1.15
CA MET A 52 22.16 -7.90 -0.22
C MET A 52 21.76 -8.77 0.99
N LYS A 53 22.74 -9.42 1.63
CA LYS A 53 22.48 -10.19 2.85
C LYS A 53 22.04 -9.27 3.97
N VAL A 54 20.99 -9.65 4.69
CA VAL A 54 20.51 -8.90 5.86
C VAL A 54 21.60 -8.72 6.91
N SER A 55 22.43 -9.74 7.13
CA SER A 55 23.56 -9.66 8.06
C SER A 55 24.60 -8.61 7.63
N GLN A 56 24.81 -8.43 6.32
CA GLN A 56 25.72 -7.43 5.80
C GLN A 56 25.13 -6.03 5.96
N ALA A 57 23.88 -5.83 5.53
CA ALA A 57 23.19 -4.55 5.70
C ALA A 57 23.15 -4.12 7.18
N ALA A 58 22.87 -5.06 8.09
CA ALA A 58 22.87 -4.79 9.52
C ALA A 58 24.25 -4.38 10.05
N ALA A 59 25.33 -5.04 9.60
CA ALA A 59 26.69 -4.67 9.99
C ALA A 59 27.08 -3.29 9.47
N GLU A 60 26.71 -2.95 8.23
CA GLU A 60 26.95 -1.63 7.64
C GLU A 60 26.19 -0.54 8.40
N LEU A 61 24.92 -0.79 8.75
CA LEU A 61 24.11 0.14 9.57
C LEU A 61 24.71 0.34 10.97
N LEU A 62 25.14 -0.73 11.63
CA LEU A 62 25.79 -0.64 12.94
C LEU A 62 27.08 0.18 12.86
N ALA A 63 27.95 -0.13 11.90
CA ALA A 63 29.20 0.61 11.70
C ALA A 63 28.95 2.10 11.41
N PHE A 64 27.92 2.41 10.61
CA PHE A 64 27.53 3.79 10.35
C PHE A 64 27.08 4.49 11.64
N CYS A 65 26.18 3.87 12.41
CA CYS A 65 25.72 4.42 13.68
C CYS A 65 26.87 4.62 14.68
N GLU A 66 27.75 3.63 14.86
CA GLU A 66 28.88 3.72 15.80
C GLU A 66 29.88 4.82 15.43
N THR A 67 30.13 5.01 14.13
CA THR A 67 31.04 6.05 13.64
C THR A 67 30.50 7.44 13.93
N HIS A 68 29.18 7.65 13.82
CA HIS A 68 28.55 8.97 13.98
C HIS A 68 27.94 9.21 15.37
N ALA A 69 27.83 8.19 16.23
CA ALA A 69 27.20 8.30 17.55
C ALA A 69 27.88 9.33 18.47
N LYS A 70 29.18 9.57 18.27
CA LYS A 70 29.95 10.55 19.06
C LYS A 70 29.63 11.99 18.67
N ASP A 71 29.22 12.19 17.42
CA ASP A 71 28.88 13.50 16.87
C ASP A 71 27.40 13.82 16.99
N ASP A 72 26.58 12.84 17.42
CA ASP A 72 25.16 13.02 17.70
C ASP A 72 24.98 13.65 19.11
N PRO A 73 24.53 14.92 19.20
CA PRO A 73 24.35 15.61 20.48
C PRO A 73 23.29 14.99 21.40
N LEU A 74 22.39 14.16 20.84
CA LEU A 74 21.33 13.48 21.59
C LEU A 74 21.82 12.17 22.21
N VAL A 75 22.80 11.53 21.59
CA VAL A 75 23.43 10.30 22.09
C VAL A 75 24.60 10.63 23.01
N THR A 76 25.46 11.57 22.59
CA THR A 76 26.58 12.08 23.36
C THR A 76 26.28 13.52 23.78
N PRO A 77 25.89 13.77 25.05
CA PRO A 77 25.51 15.10 25.49
C PRO A 77 26.64 16.12 25.26
N VAL A 78 26.32 17.20 24.54
CA VAL A 78 27.26 18.30 24.30
C VAL A 78 27.41 19.19 25.54
N PRO A 79 28.57 19.83 25.74
CA PRO A 79 28.75 20.80 26.81
C PRO A 79 27.70 21.92 26.75
N ALA A 80 27.31 22.42 27.93
CA ALA A 80 26.32 23.48 28.04
C ALA A 80 26.68 24.74 27.22
N ALA A 81 27.97 25.03 26.99
CA ALA A 81 28.40 26.18 26.18
C ALA A 81 28.08 26.03 24.69
N GLU A 82 28.06 24.81 24.18
CA GLU A 82 27.80 24.47 22.78
C GLU A 82 26.31 24.23 22.53
N ASN A 83 25.55 23.85 23.57
CA ASN A 83 24.11 23.69 23.48
C ASN A 83 23.41 25.03 23.14
N PRO A 84 22.76 25.15 21.96
CA PRO A 84 22.04 26.37 21.57
C PRO A 84 20.85 26.68 22.49
N PHE A 85 20.30 25.66 23.15
CA PHE A 85 19.18 25.74 24.09
C PHE A 85 19.60 25.92 25.55
N ARG A 86 20.89 26.17 25.82
CA ARG A 86 21.34 26.45 27.19
C ARG A 86 20.63 27.70 27.72
N ASP A 87 20.23 27.66 28.98
CA ASP A 87 19.83 28.83 29.75
C ASP A 87 20.97 29.87 29.77
N LYS A 88 20.96 30.76 28.79
CA LYS A 88 21.45 32.12 28.97
C LYS A 88 20.32 32.81 29.72
N ARG A 89 20.62 33.59 30.77
CA ARG A 89 19.62 34.49 31.38
C ARG A 89 19.20 35.57 30.37
N LEU A 90 18.48 35.18 29.32
CA LEU A 90 17.99 35.96 28.21
C LEU A 90 16.53 35.56 28.01
N PHE A 91 15.67 36.34 28.66
CA PHE A 91 14.28 36.65 28.32
C PHE A 91 13.62 35.70 27.33
N CYS A 92 12.98 34.65 27.86
CA CYS A 92 11.98 33.89 27.13
C CYS A 92 10.77 34.80 26.87
N THR A 93 10.57 35.21 25.61
CA THR A 93 9.24 35.58 25.13
C THR A 93 8.73 34.39 24.33
N LEU A 94 7.78 33.66 24.91
CA LEU A 94 6.90 32.77 24.14
C LEU A 94 6.00 33.68 23.28
N LEU A 95 6.10 33.54 21.95
CA LEU A 95 5.15 34.10 20.99
C LEU A 95 4.08 33.06 20.66
#